data_AF-A0A553V656-F1
#
_entry.id   AF-A0A553V656-F1
#
_cell.length_a   1.000
_cell.length_b   1.000
_cell.length_c   1.000
_cell.angle_alpha   90.00
_cell.angle_beta   90.00
_cell.angle_gamma   90.00
#
_symmetry.space_group_name_H-M   'P 1'
#
loop_
_entity.id
_entity.type
_entity.pdbx_description
1 polymer ?
#
loop_
_entity_poly.entity_id
_entity_poly.type
_entity_poly.pdbx_seq_one_letter_code
_entity_poly.pdbx_strand_id
1 'polypeptide(L)'
;MSLSVRRVTDPHDPALEAFGRIQEAAYYQPEMLIPAEYFGPMIAQPPQTSQRQNIILVAEQGGEVVGGTLFHLLSSGAGFSSFMGVAQSAWGTGAARALHQARMQIIGEAGAAGVFADAVHRQALSAEDLAAEARVGSDPTLRRVKLGALGFFTVDIPYWQPVGGPEGGPLKDLDLMYCPLETSETVSLRLVTDTMQAYWQGWLGADRAAKEAGALAQRTGQNPTGQSSVALLSATERPKAFSQS
;
A
#
# COMPACT_ATOMS: atom_id res chain seq x y z
N MET A 1 13.57 -18.06 20.12
CA MET A 1 13.35 -18.38 18.69
C MET A 1 13.56 -17.12 17.88
N SER A 2 14.37 -17.15 16.82
CA SER A 2 14.69 -15.98 16.01
C SER A 2 13.60 -15.71 14.98
N LEU A 3 13.31 -14.43 14.74
CA LEU A 3 12.48 -13.95 13.66
C LEU A 3 13.30 -13.96 12.35
N SER A 4 12.74 -14.50 11.27
CA SER A 4 13.32 -14.45 9.92
C SER A 4 12.32 -13.91 8.91
N VAL A 5 12.80 -13.22 7.87
CA VAL A 5 11.98 -12.77 6.74
C VAL A 5 12.50 -13.42 5.48
N ARG A 6 11.61 -13.97 4.65
CA ARG A 6 11.96 -14.55 3.35
C ARG A 6 10.96 -14.15 2.28
N ARG A 7 11.44 -14.12 1.04
CA ARG A 7 10.59 -14.01 -0.15
C ARG A 7 9.95 -15.36 -0.46
N VAL A 8 8.65 -15.35 -0.77
CA VAL A 8 7.97 -16.54 -1.29
C VAL A 8 8.12 -16.55 -2.81
N THR A 9 8.66 -17.64 -3.34
CA THR A 9 8.90 -17.83 -4.79
C THR A 9 8.22 -19.06 -5.36
N ASP A 10 7.82 -20.01 -4.52
CA ASP A 10 7.04 -21.18 -4.94
C ASP A 10 5.54 -20.86 -4.85
N PRO A 11 4.78 -20.95 -5.96
CA PRO A 11 3.33 -20.72 -5.96
C PRO A 11 2.52 -21.69 -5.10
N HIS A 12 3.12 -22.80 -4.64
CA HIS A 12 2.48 -23.77 -3.76
C HIS A 12 3.04 -23.74 -2.33
N ASP A 13 3.84 -22.71 -1.98
CA ASP A 13 4.39 -22.57 -0.63
C ASP A 13 3.25 -22.45 0.41
N PRO A 14 3.20 -23.31 1.44
CA PRO A 14 2.15 -23.26 2.47
C PRO A 14 2.12 -21.94 3.24
N ALA A 15 3.20 -21.14 3.20
CA ALA A 15 3.23 -19.82 3.80
C ALA A 15 2.23 -18.84 3.17
N LEU A 16 1.82 -19.06 1.91
CA LEU A 16 0.82 -18.23 1.25
C LEU A 16 -0.55 -18.36 1.93
N GLU A 17 -0.95 -19.58 2.26
CA GLU A 17 -2.21 -19.84 2.97
C GLU A 17 -2.16 -19.27 4.38
N ALA A 18 -1.03 -19.46 5.08
CA ALA A 18 -0.84 -18.90 6.42
C ALA A 18 -0.88 -17.36 6.42
N PHE A 19 -0.28 -16.73 5.42
CA PHE A 19 -0.37 -15.28 5.25
C PHE A 19 -1.79 -14.82 4.90
N GLY A 20 -2.53 -15.57 4.08
CA GLY A 20 -3.94 -15.33 3.78
C GLY A 20 -4.81 -15.26 5.04
N ARG A 21 -4.64 -16.21 5.97
CA ARG A 21 -5.35 -16.18 7.26
C ARG A 21 -5.03 -14.95 8.11
N ILE A 22 -3.79 -14.47 8.06
CA ILE A 22 -3.39 -13.23 8.74
C ILE A 22 -4.07 -12.02 8.09
N GLN A 23 -4.15 -11.99 6.76
CA GLN A 23 -4.85 -10.93 6.03
C GLN A 23 -6.33 -10.86 6.42
N GLU A 24 -7.02 -12.01 6.41
CA GLU A 24 -8.43 -12.12 6.79
C GLU A 24 -8.69 -11.67 8.23
N ALA A 25 -7.80 -12.00 9.16
CA ALA A 25 -7.96 -11.64 10.56
C ALA A 25 -7.63 -10.17 10.86
N ALA A 26 -6.76 -9.53 10.05
CA ALA A 26 -6.21 -8.22 10.34
C ALA A 26 -6.96 -7.05 9.68
N TYR A 27 -7.81 -7.32 8.67
CA TYR A 27 -8.52 -6.31 7.91
C TYR A 27 -10.03 -6.51 8.03
N TYR A 28 -10.79 -5.44 8.29
CA TYR A 28 -12.23 -5.56 8.58
C TYR A 28 -13.08 -5.82 7.32
N GLN A 29 -12.51 -5.58 6.13
CA GLN A 29 -13.12 -5.84 4.82
C GLN A 29 -12.16 -6.65 3.93
N PRO A 30 -11.80 -7.89 4.30
CA PRO A 30 -10.79 -8.67 3.58
C PRO A 30 -11.14 -8.90 2.12
N GLU A 31 -12.42 -8.85 1.74
CA GLU A 31 -12.91 -8.91 0.36
C GLU A 31 -12.44 -7.74 -0.53
N MET A 32 -12.00 -6.65 0.09
CA MET A 32 -11.43 -5.48 -0.60
C MET A 32 -9.94 -5.65 -0.90
N LEU A 33 -9.32 -6.70 -0.36
CA LEU A 33 -7.94 -7.07 -0.63
C LEU A 33 -7.89 -8.16 -1.69
N ILE A 34 -6.68 -8.39 -2.22
CA ILE A 34 -6.43 -9.51 -3.11
C ILE A 34 -6.64 -10.81 -2.30
N PRO A 35 -7.56 -11.69 -2.71
CA PRO A 35 -7.81 -12.94 -1.98
C PRO A 35 -6.58 -13.87 -2.00
N ALA A 36 -6.41 -14.64 -0.93
CA ALA A 36 -5.22 -15.47 -0.74
C ALA A 36 -5.07 -16.54 -1.84
N GLU A 37 -6.17 -17.03 -2.42
CA GLU A 37 -6.12 -17.98 -3.54
C GLU A 37 -5.40 -17.43 -4.79
N TYR A 38 -5.29 -16.10 -4.92
CA TYR A 38 -4.59 -15.47 -6.03
C TYR A 38 -3.09 -15.27 -5.78
N PHE A 39 -2.59 -15.45 -4.55
CA PHE A 39 -1.18 -15.21 -4.23
C PHE A 39 -0.24 -16.11 -5.04
N GLY A 40 -0.51 -17.42 -5.08
CA GLY A 40 0.25 -18.38 -5.89
C GLY A 40 0.28 -18.02 -7.38
N PRO A 41 -0.90 -17.87 -8.03
CA PRO A 41 -0.98 -17.39 -9.41
C PRO A 41 -0.22 -16.08 -9.67
N MET A 42 -0.28 -15.11 -8.75
CA MET A 42 0.41 -13.83 -8.91
C MET A 42 1.94 -13.92 -8.89
N ILE A 43 2.50 -14.89 -8.16
CA ILE A 43 3.94 -15.14 -8.16
C ILE A 43 4.38 -16.10 -9.27
N ALA A 44 3.49 -17.00 -9.71
CA ALA A 44 3.74 -17.92 -10.82
C ALA A 44 3.75 -17.23 -12.18
N GLN A 45 2.93 -16.19 -12.36
CA GLN A 45 2.87 -15.48 -13.63
C GLN A 45 4.20 -14.76 -13.88
N PRO A 46 4.95 -15.13 -14.94
CA PRO A 46 6.06 -14.30 -15.39
C PRO A 46 5.51 -12.91 -15.73
N PRO A 47 6.30 -11.83 -15.62
CA PRO A 47 5.83 -10.49 -15.98
C PRO A 47 5.35 -10.48 -17.44
N GLN A 48 4.04 -10.64 -17.65
CA GLN A 48 3.41 -10.76 -18.98
C GLN A 48 3.61 -9.50 -19.81
N THR A 49 3.86 -8.39 -19.11
CA THR A 49 4.44 -7.17 -19.62
C THR A 49 5.50 -6.78 -18.59
N SER A 50 6.65 -6.25 -18.98
CA SER A 50 7.76 -5.85 -18.09
C SER A 50 7.42 -4.73 -17.09
N GLN A 51 6.13 -4.48 -16.82
CA GLN A 51 5.61 -3.32 -16.12
C GLN A 51 5.30 -3.57 -14.64
N ARG A 52 5.14 -4.83 -14.21
CA ARG A 52 4.79 -5.18 -12.82
C ARG A 52 5.45 -6.49 -12.38
N GLN A 53 6.10 -6.47 -11.22
CA GLN A 53 6.54 -7.68 -10.52
C GLN A 53 5.82 -7.78 -9.16
N ASN A 54 5.12 -8.88 -8.92
CA ASN A 54 4.47 -9.16 -7.64
C ASN A 54 5.47 -9.82 -6.68
N ILE A 55 5.53 -9.33 -5.45
CA ILE A 55 6.46 -9.82 -4.43
C ILE A 55 5.69 -10.03 -3.13
N ILE A 56 5.82 -11.24 -2.59
CA ILE A 56 5.32 -11.61 -1.27
C ILE A 56 6.52 -11.92 -0.38
N LEU A 57 6.57 -11.28 0.79
CA LEU A 57 7.49 -11.63 1.87
C LEU A 57 6.69 -12.14 3.05
N VAL A 58 7.20 -13.15 3.73
CA VAL A 58 6.65 -13.68 4.98
C VAL A 58 7.68 -13.55 6.10
N ALA A 59 7.20 -13.24 7.29
CA ALA A 59 7.95 -13.26 8.53
C ALA A 59 7.62 -14.56 9.26
N GLU A 60 8.65 -15.31 9.64
CA GLU A 60 8.53 -16.60 10.31
C GLU A 60 9.20 -16.56 11.68
N GLN A 61 8.57 -17.21 12.66
CA GLN A 61 9.11 -17.37 14.00
C GLN A 61 8.77 -18.77 14.52
N GLY A 62 9.80 -19.59 14.76
CA GLY A 62 9.59 -20.97 15.22
C GLY A 62 8.94 -21.88 14.18
N GLY A 63 9.11 -21.58 12.88
CA GLY A 63 8.50 -22.34 11.78
C GLY A 63 7.08 -21.87 11.39
N GLU A 64 6.49 -20.97 12.18
CA GLU A 64 5.17 -20.42 11.92
C GLU A 64 5.26 -19.07 11.21
N VAL A 65 4.38 -18.84 10.22
CA VAL A 65 4.22 -17.51 9.61
C VAL A 65 3.50 -16.60 10.59
N VAL A 66 4.16 -15.53 10.99
CA VAL A 66 3.67 -14.54 11.96
C VAL A 66 3.30 -13.20 11.33
N GLY A 67 3.61 -13.01 10.04
CA GLY A 67 3.24 -11.82 9.28
C GLY A 67 3.65 -11.93 7.83
N GLY A 68 3.22 -10.96 7.02
CA GLY A 68 3.63 -10.88 5.63
C GLY A 68 3.34 -9.52 4.99
N THR A 69 3.89 -9.32 3.81
CA THR A 69 3.58 -8.17 2.95
C THR A 69 3.50 -8.59 1.49
N LEU A 70 2.50 -8.05 0.79
CA LEU A 70 2.35 -8.12 -0.65
C LEU A 70 2.59 -6.71 -1.22
N PHE A 71 3.54 -6.60 -2.15
CA PHE A 71 3.83 -5.36 -2.85
C PHE A 71 4.23 -5.63 -4.30
N HIS A 72 4.28 -4.55 -5.07
CA HIS A 72 4.57 -4.57 -6.50
C HIS A 72 5.76 -3.68 -6.79
N LEU A 73 6.70 -4.13 -7.62
CA LEU A 73 7.62 -3.25 -8.33
C LEU A 73 6.96 -2.84 -9.65
N LEU A 74 6.98 -1.55 -9.96
CA LEU A 74 6.30 -0.98 -11.13
C LEU A 74 7.31 -0.30 -12.06
N SER A 75 7.03 -0.30 -13.36
CA SER A 75 7.89 0.35 -14.37
C SER A 75 8.02 1.88 -14.23
N SER A 76 7.24 2.50 -13.36
CA SER A 76 7.36 3.92 -13.02
C SER A 76 8.63 4.25 -12.24
N GLY A 77 9.36 3.25 -11.74
CA GLY A 77 10.49 3.45 -10.84
C GLY A 77 10.07 3.63 -9.38
N ALA A 78 8.91 3.11 -8.99
CA ALA A 78 8.48 3.00 -7.59
C ALA A 78 7.78 1.66 -7.34
N GLY A 79 7.69 1.27 -6.07
CA GLY A 79 6.82 0.19 -5.65
C GLY A 79 5.43 0.65 -5.21
N PHE A 80 4.50 -0.29 -5.12
CA PHE A 80 3.21 -0.09 -4.45
C PHE A 80 2.95 -1.21 -3.43
N SER A 81 2.67 -0.86 -2.19
CA SER A 81 2.38 -1.77 -1.08
C SER A 81 0.87 -2.01 -0.97
N SER A 82 0.41 -3.19 -1.41
CA SER A 82 -1.02 -3.54 -1.33
C SER A 82 -1.44 -4.01 0.05
N PHE A 83 -0.59 -4.76 0.76
CA PHE A 83 -0.91 -5.18 2.13
C PHE A 83 0.35 -5.45 2.96
N MET A 84 0.27 -5.17 4.26
CA MET A 84 1.22 -5.64 5.27
C MET A 84 0.45 -5.93 6.56
N GLY A 85 0.60 -7.14 7.07
CA GLY A 85 -0.09 -7.59 8.28
C GLY A 85 0.83 -8.42 9.18
N VAL A 86 0.58 -8.36 10.47
CA VAL A 86 1.25 -9.18 11.49
C VAL A 86 0.17 -9.77 12.39
N ALA A 87 0.25 -11.08 12.65
CA ALA A 87 -0.63 -11.78 13.55
C ALA A 87 -0.61 -11.13 14.94
N GLN A 88 -1.78 -11.08 15.61
CA GLN A 88 -1.90 -10.48 16.94
C GLN A 88 -0.95 -11.12 17.97
N SER A 89 -0.76 -12.43 17.89
CA SER A 89 0.16 -13.20 18.73
C SER A 89 1.63 -12.78 18.58
N ALA A 90 1.98 -12.09 17.49
CA ALA A 90 3.33 -11.63 17.18
C ALA A 90 3.49 -10.12 17.27
N TRP A 91 2.54 -9.39 17.87
CA TRP A 91 2.71 -7.97 18.13
C TRP A 91 3.87 -7.71 19.10
N GLY A 92 4.59 -6.61 18.88
CA GLY A 92 5.76 -6.24 19.69
C GLY A 92 7.03 -7.02 19.39
N THR A 93 7.01 -8.02 18.50
CA THR A 93 8.19 -8.84 18.14
C THR A 93 9.15 -8.16 17.16
N GLY A 94 8.73 -7.05 16.53
CA GLY A 94 9.48 -6.39 15.46
C GLY A 94 9.19 -6.92 14.04
N ALA A 95 8.28 -7.90 13.88
CA ALA A 95 7.94 -8.48 12.57
C ALA A 95 7.60 -7.45 11.48
N ALA A 96 6.76 -6.45 11.79
CA ALA A 96 6.40 -5.40 10.84
C ALA A 96 7.62 -4.58 10.36
N ARG A 97 8.55 -4.28 11.27
CA ARG A 97 9.78 -3.55 10.94
C ARG A 97 10.69 -4.39 10.06
N ALA A 98 10.86 -5.67 10.37
CA ALA A 98 11.68 -6.59 9.58
C ALA A 98 11.11 -6.77 8.16
N LEU A 99 9.79 -6.95 8.03
CA LEU A 99 9.10 -7.01 6.73
C LEU A 99 9.28 -5.73 5.93
N HIS A 100 9.12 -4.58 6.58
CA HIS A 100 9.31 -3.27 5.95
C HIS A 100 10.76 -3.08 5.47
N GLN A 101 11.75 -3.39 6.30
CA GLN A 101 13.17 -3.29 5.93
C GLN A 101 13.52 -4.18 4.74
N ALA A 102 13.08 -5.44 4.75
CA ALA A 102 13.29 -6.37 3.65
C ALA A 102 12.62 -5.88 2.35
N ARG A 103 11.41 -5.30 2.44
CA ARG A 103 10.75 -4.66 1.30
C ARG A 103 11.55 -3.48 0.77
N MET A 104 12.01 -2.57 1.64
CA MET A 104 12.77 -1.39 1.21
C MET A 104 14.12 -1.77 0.60
N GLN A 105 14.76 -2.84 1.08
CA GLN A 105 15.95 -3.39 0.45
C GLN A 105 15.68 -3.81 -1.00
N ILE A 106 14.62 -4.58 -1.25
CA ILE A 106 14.24 -5.01 -2.60
C ILE A 106 13.90 -3.82 -3.50
N ILE A 107 13.22 -2.80 -2.96
CA ILE A 107 12.92 -1.55 -3.68
C ILE A 107 14.22 -0.85 -4.11
N GLY A 108 15.21 -0.77 -3.22
CA GLY A 108 16.52 -0.19 -3.52
C GLY A 108 17.34 -1.00 -4.53
N GLU A 109 17.36 -2.33 -4.40
CA GLU A 109 18.04 -3.23 -5.33
C GLU A 109 17.45 -3.15 -6.76
N ALA A 110 16.15 -2.84 -6.87
CA ALA A 110 15.49 -2.61 -8.14
C ALA A 110 15.72 -1.21 -8.74
N GLY A 111 16.43 -0.32 -8.04
CA GLY A 111 16.66 1.07 -8.45
C GLY A 111 15.41 1.94 -8.41
N ALA A 112 14.37 1.54 -7.67
CA ALA A 112 13.15 2.31 -7.50
C ALA A 112 13.34 3.41 -6.45
N ALA A 113 12.64 4.55 -6.57
CA ALA A 113 12.79 5.71 -5.69
C ALA A 113 12.16 5.53 -4.29
N GLY A 114 11.25 4.58 -4.13
CA GLY A 114 10.52 4.34 -2.88
C GLY A 114 9.30 3.47 -3.08
N VAL A 115 8.40 3.44 -2.10
CA VAL A 115 7.17 2.65 -2.14
C VAL A 115 5.96 3.51 -1.77
N PHE A 116 4.93 3.48 -2.62
CA PHE A 116 3.62 4.04 -2.32
C PHE A 116 2.77 3.03 -1.56
N ALA A 117 1.80 3.54 -0.81
CA ALA A 117 0.72 2.77 -0.20
C ALA A 117 -0.51 3.68 -0.14
N ASP A 118 -1.66 3.15 0.21
CA ASP A 118 -2.79 3.94 0.67
C ASP A 118 -3.22 3.49 2.05
N ALA A 119 -3.81 4.44 2.78
CA ALA A 119 -4.33 4.18 4.12
C ALA A 119 -5.52 5.08 4.37
N VAL A 120 -6.56 4.51 4.98
CA VAL A 120 -7.69 5.28 5.48
C VAL A 120 -7.23 6.33 6.51
N HIS A 121 -7.95 7.44 6.55
CA HIS A 121 -7.83 8.41 7.64
C HIS A 121 -9.12 8.41 8.47
N ARG A 122 -8.98 8.51 9.80
CA ARG A 122 -10.13 8.47 10.72
C ARG A 122 -11.25 9.45 10.35
N GLN A 123 -10.88 10.67 9.96
CA GLN A 123 -11.84 11.72 9.55
C GLN A 123 -12.61 11.39 8.26
N ALA A 124 -12.16 10.42 7.48
CA ALA A 124 -12.82 10.01 6.24
C ALA A 124 -13.83 8.87 6.45
N LEU A 125 -13.79 8.22 7.62
CA LEU A 125 -14.62 7.07 7.94
C LEU A 125 -15.92 7.48 8.62
N SER A 126 -17.00 6.75 8.31
CA SER A 126 -18.26 6.88 9.03
C SER A 126 -18.15 6.33 10.46
N ALA A 127 -19.12 6.64 11.32
CA ALA A 127 -19.18 6.05 12.65
C ALA A 127 -19.34 4.51 12.60
N GLU A 128 -20.01 3.99 11.58
CA GLU A 128 -20.19 2.55 11.35
C GLU A 128 -18.85 1.89 10.98
N ASP A 129 -18.10 2.48 10.06
CA ASP A 129 -16.79 1.97 9.65
C ASP A 129 -15.79 2.01 10.82
N LEU A 130 -15.81 3.07 11.63
CA LEU A 130 -14.98 3.14 12.85
C LEU A 130 -15.33 2.04 13.85
N ALA A 131 -16.60 1.71 14.00
CA ALA A 131 -17.01 0.59 14.84
C ALA A 131 -16.59 -0.77 14.23
N ALA A 132 -16.61 -0.90 12.90
CA ALA A 132 -16.15 -2.10 12.21
C ALA A 132 -14.64 -2.33 12.36
N GLU A 133 -13.82 -1.28 12.16
CA GLU A 133 -12.37 -1.30 12.41
C GLU A 133 -12.06 -1.75 13.86
N ALA A 134 -12.80 -1.22 14.85
CA ALA A 134 -12.59 -1.55 16.25
C ALA A 134 -12.90 -3.03 16.58
N ARG A 135 -13.90 -3.64 15.92
CA ARG A 135 -14.26 -5.06 16.15
C ARG A 135 -13.15 -6.03 15.78
N VAL A 136 -12.32 -5.69 14.79
CA VAL A 136 -11.16 -6.50 14.38
C VAL A 136 -9.87 -6.05 15.06
N GLY A 137 -9.95 -5.16 16.05
CA GLY A 137 -8.78 -4.65 16.77
C GLY A 137 -7.92 -3.67 15.96
N SER A 138 -8.47 -3.07 14.90
CA SER A 138 -7.82 -2.00 14.15
C SER A 138 -8.17 -0.63 14.69
N ASP A 139 -7.21 0.30 14.60
CA ASP A 139 -7.43 1.72 14.81
C ASP A 139 -6.74 2.48 13.67
N PRO A 140 -7.50 3.19 12.81
CA PRO A 140 -6.95 3.94 11.68
C PRO A 140 -5.98 5.06 12.12
N THR A 141 -6.17 5.63 13.31
CA THR A 141 -5.26 6.64 13.87
C THR A 141 -3.92 6.01 14.22
N LEU A 142 -3.95 4.91 14.96
CA LEU A 142 -2.74 4.18 15.35
C LEU A 142 -2.04 3.58 14.12
N ARG A 143 -2.79 3.12 13.12
CA ARG A 143 -2.26 2.61 11.84
C ARG A 143 -1.38 3.66 11.17
N ARG A 144 -1.85 4.92 11.09
CA ARG A 144 -1.07 6.02 10.49
C ARG A 144 0.15 6.41 11.32
N VAL A 145 0.06 6.40 12.65
CA VAL A 145 1.23 6.59 13.53
C VAL A 145 2.28 5.50 13.27
N LYS A 146 1.85 4.24 13.16
CA LYS A 146 2.74 3.10 12.85
C LYS A 146 3.37 3.22 11.46
N LEU A 147 2.60 3.64 10.45
CA LEU A 147 3.12 3.91 9.11
C LEU A 147 4.16 5.03 9.12
N GLY A 148 3.93 6.13 9.84
CA GLY A 148 4.91 7.19 10.03
C GLY A 148 6.19 6.71 10.70
N ALA A 149 6.10 5.84 11.70
CA ALA A 149 7.26 5.21 12.34
C ALA A 149 8.03 4.25 11.40
N LEU A 150 7.42 3.82 10.29
CA LEU A 150 8.07 3.09 9.20
C LEU A 150 8.57 4.01 8.08
N GLY A 151 8.48 5.34 8.22
CA GLY A 151 8.98 6.29 7.23
C GLY A 151 8.00 6.68 6.13
N PHE A 152 6.71 6.31 6.25
CA PHE A 152 5.70 6.82 5.33
C PHE A 152 5.34 8.27 5.65
N PHE A 153 5.04 9.02 4.60
CA PHE A 153 4.47 10.35 4.62
C PHE A 153 3.16 10.36 3.83
N THR A 154 2.28 11.31 4.11
CA THR A 154 1.08 11.51 3.30
C THR A 154 1.41 12.38 2.10
N VAL A 155 1.02 11.95 0.90
CA VAL A 155 1.16 12.77 -0.31
C VAL A 155 0.04 13.81 -0.31
N ASP A 156 0.38 15.10 -0.37
CA ASP A 156 -0.57 16.23 -0.32
C ASP A 156 -1.38 16.36 -1.63
N ILE A 157 -2.15 15.33 -1.97
CA ILE A 157 -2.99 15.22 -3.15
C ILE A 157 -4.32 14.53 -2.81
N PRO A 158 -5.47 15.05 -3.28
CA PRO A 158 -6.75 14.37 -3.13
C PRO A 158 -6.78 13.03 -3.90
N TYR A 159 -6.46 11.95 -3.19
CA TYR A 159 -6.39 10.61 -3.74
C TYR A 159 -7.75 9.93 -3.67
N TRP A 160 -8.15 9.30 -4.79
CA TRP A 160 -9.29 8.38 -4.82
C TRP A 160 -8.85 7.12 -5.54
N GLN A 161 -9.01 5.96 -4.90
CA GLN A 161 -8.79 4.69 -5.58
C GLN A 161 -9.98 4.46 -6.53
N PRO A 162 -9.76 4.26 -7.83
CA PRO A 162 -10.82 4.28 -8.85
C PRO A 162 -11.78 3.08 -8.81
N VAL A 163 -11.49 2.07 -8.00
CA VAL A 163 -12.26 0.83 -7.83
C VAL A 163 -12.35 0.44 -6.36
N GLY A 164 -13.40 -0.30 -6.01
CA GLY A 164 -13.65 -0.81 -4.66
C GLY A 164 -14.71 -0.04 -3.89
N GLY A 165 -15.14 1.12 -4.36
CA GLY A 165 -16.23 1.88 -3.73
C GLY A 165 -17.61 1.31 -4.01
N PRO A 166 -18.66 1.89 -3.39
CA PRO A 166 -20.06 1.54 -3.66
C PRO A 166 -20.36 1.50 -5.15
N GLU A 167 -21.11 0.48 -5.60
CA GLU A 167 -21.46 0.25 -7.01
C GLU A 167 -20.25 0.08 -7.95
N GLY A 168 -19.07 -0.27 -7.41
CA GLY A 168 -17.82 -0.36 -8.17
C GLY A 168 -17.18 1.00 -8.49
N GLY A 169 -17.65 2.06 -7.84
CA GLY A 169 -17.10 3.42 -7.94
C GLY A 169 -15.79 3.61 -7.17
N PRO A 170 -15.31 4.87 -7.04
CA PRO A 170 -14.07 5.14 -6.35
C PRO A 170 -14.20 5.11 -4.82
N LEU A 171 -13.17 4.59 -4.14
CA LEU A 171 -12.96 4.81 -2.70
C LEU A 171 -12.35 6.19 -2.47
N LYS A 172 -12.95 6.95 -1.54
CA LYS A 172 -12.59 8.35 -1.25
C LYS A 172 -12.15 8.57 0.20
N ASP A 173 -12.10 7.50 0.97
CA ASP A 173 -11.71 7.43 2.37
C ASP A 173 -10.21 7.16 2.57
N LEU A 174 -9.51 6.85 1.48
CA LEU A 174 -8.07 6.62 1.43
C LEU A 174 -7.29 7.91 1.16
N ASP A 175 -6.14 8.05 1.83
CA ASP A 175 -5.11 9.00 1.43
C ASP A 175 -3.91 8.24 0.84
N LEU A 176 -3.28 8.81 -0.20
CA LEU A 176 -2.05 8.26 -0.76
C LEU A 176 -0.88 8.54 0.18
N MET A 177 -0.07 7.51 0.41
CA MET A 177 1.10 7.52 1.27
C MET A 177 2.36 7.19 0.44
N TYR A 178 3.51 7.71 0.85
CA TYR A 178 4.79 7.44 0.20
C TYR A 178 5.92 7.32 1.22
N CYS A 179 6.72 6.26 1.10
CA CYS A 179 7.96 6.06 1.83
C CYS A 179 9.12 6.15 0.83
N PRO A 180 9.85 7.27 0.76
CA PRO A 180 10.99 7.39 -0.13
C PRO A 180 12.18 6.57 0.40
N LEU A 181 13.08 6.14 -0.49
CA LEU A 181 14.37 5.57 -0.07
C LEU A 181 15.30 6.62 0.53
N GLU A 182 15.30 7.81 -0.08
CA GLU A 182 16.06 8.98 0.39
C GLU A 182 15.08 10.00 0.97
N THR A 183 15.35 10.48 2.19
CA THR A 183 14.46 11.43 2.85
C THR A 183 14.25 12.68 1.98
N SER A 184 12.99 13.03 1.74
CA SER A 184 12.56 14.18 0.96
C SER A 184 11.31 14.79 1.56
N GLU A 185 11.12 16.09 1.38
CA GLU A 185 9.90 16.81 1.76
C GLU A 185 8.86 16.84 0.62
N THR A 186 9.24 16.39 -0.58
CA THR A 186 8.37 16.37 -1.76
C THR A 186 8.55 15.11 -2.58
N VAL A 187 7.57 14.80 -3.42
CA VAL A 187 7.64 13.75 -4.43
C VAL A 187 7.26 14.31 -5.79
N SER A 188 7.91 13.84 -6.85
CA SER A 188 7.55 14.24 -8.22
C SER A 188 6.10 13.87 -8.55
N LEU A 189 5.32 14.82 -9.06
CA LEU A 189 3.95 14.56 -9.51
C LEU A 189 3.93 13.49 -10.59
N ARG A 190 4.93 13.50 -11.48
CA ARG A 190 5.08 12.48 -12.51
C ARG A 190 5.30 11.09 -11.90
N LEU A 191 6.13 10.97 -10.87
CA LEU A 191 6.34 9.69 -10.20
C LEU A 191 5.03 9.18 -9.57
N VAL A 192 4.24 10.07 -8.96
CA VAL A 192 2.92 9.73 -8.42
C VAL A 192 2.00 9.21 -9.52
N THR A 193 1.82 9.96 -10.61
CA THR A 193 0.87 9.62 -11.67
C THR A 193 1.29 8.38 -12.45
N ASP A 194 2.58 8.26 -12.80
CA ASP A 194 3.11 7.12 -13.54
C ASP A 194 2.97 5.84 -12.70
N THR A 195 3.18 5.93 -11.39
CA THR A 195 3.01 4.80 -10.47
C THR A 195 1.55 4.39 -10.33
N MET A 196 0.64 5.35 -10.13
CA MET A 196 -0.79 5.03 -10.00
C MET A 196 -1.36 4.46 -11.30
N GLN A 197 -0.95 4.99 -12.46
CA GLN A 197 -1.30 4.41 -13.76
C GLN A 197 -0.84 2.96 -13.87
N ALA A 198 0.44 2.69 -13.59
CA ALA A 198 1.03 1.36 -13.67
C ALA A 198 0.37 0.37 -12.69
N TYR A 199 0.03 0.84 -11.49
CA TYR A 199 -0.70 0.07 -10.51
C TYR A 199 -2.11 -0.26 -11.04
N TRP A 200 -2.90 0.76 -11.39
CA TRP A 200 -4.30 0.60 -11.76
C TRP A 200 -4.55 -0.15 -13.07
N GLN A 201 -3.57 -0.16 -13.99
CA GLN A 201 -3.69 -0.79 -15.30
C GLN A 201 -4.15 -2.26 -15.24
N GLY A 202 -3.70 -3.02 -14.24
CA GLY A 202 -4.08 -4.42 -14.08
C GLY A 202 -5.58 -4.65 -13.81
N TRP A 203 -6.28 -3.64 -13.28
CA TRP A 203 -7.70 -3.72 -12.95
C TRP A 203 -8.59 -2.93 -13.91
N LEU A 204 -8.08 -1.82 -14.44
CA LEU A 204 -8.86 -0.88 -15.25
C LEU A 204 -8.64 -1.02 -16.76
N GLY A 205 -7.57 -1.71 -17.18
CA GLY A 205 -7.02 -1.57 -18.52
C GLY A 205 -6.27 -0.25 -18.73
N ALA A 206 -5.51 -0.17 -19.83
CA ALA A 206 -4.59 0.94 -20.08
C ALA A 206 -5.30 2.31 -20.18
N ASP A 207 -6.37 2.41 -20.97
CA ASP A 207 -7.04 3.69 -21.25
C ASP A 207 -7.67 4.31 -20.00
N ARG A 208 -8.40 3.51 -19.23
CA ARG A 208 -9.03 4.00 -17.99
C ARG A 208 -7.98 4.31 -16.93
N ALA A 209 -6.92 3.51 -16.79
CA ALA A 209 -5.84 3.82 -15.86
C ALA A 209 -5.13 5.14 -16.20
N ALA A 210 -4.85 5.41 -17.49
CA ALA A 210 -4.27 6.67 -17.92
C ALA A 210 -5.19 7.87 -17.64
N LYS A 211 -6.50 7.70 -17.89
CA LYS A 211 -7.50 8.74 -17.59
C LYS A 211 -7.56 9.06 -16.08
N GLU A 212 -7.60 8.05 -15.22
CA GLU A 212 -7.65 8.23 -13.77
C GLU A 212 -6.36 8.87 -13.24
N ALA A 213 -5.18 8.49 -13.78
CA ALA A 213 -3.91 9.11 -13.41
C ALA A 213 -3.85 10.59 -13.86
N GLY A 214 -4.36 10.92 -15.04
CA GLY A 214 -4.51 12.30 -15.50
C GLY A 214 -5.48 13.10 -14.62
N ALA A 215 -6.60 12.51 -14.20
CA ALA A 215 -7.52 13.14 -13.27
C ALA A 215 -6.89 13.36 -11.89
N LEU A 216 -6.07 12.43 -11.40
CA LEU A 216 -5.30 12.61 -10.17
C LEU A 216 -4.35 13.82 -10.30
N ALA A 217 -3.63 13.94 -11.42
CA ALA A 217 -2.75 15.07 -11.67
C ALA A 217 -3.49 16.43 -11.59
N GLN A 218 -4.70 16.51 -12.15
CA GLN A 218 -5.52 17.73 -12.13
C GLN A 218 -5.98 18.14 -10.73
N ARG A 219 -6.07 17.19 -9.77
CA ARG A 219 -6.47 17.49 -8.38
C ARG A 219 -5.41 18.25 -7.59
N THR A 220 -4.18 18.33 -8.10
CA THR A 220 -3.16 19.24 -7.56
C THR A 220 -3.46 20.72 -7.87
N GLY A 221 -4.39 20.99 -8.80
CA GLY A 221 -4.72 22.30 -9.37
C GLY A 221 -5.35 23.33 -8.42
N GLN A 222 -5.44 23.07 -7.12
CA GLN A 222 -5.63 24.14 -6.12
C GLN A 222 -4.31 24.80 -5.68
N ASN A 223 -3.17 24.40 -6.27
CA ASN A 223 -1.92 25.18 -6.28
C ASN A 223 -1.69 25.79 -7.68
N PRO A 224 -1.77 27.12 -7.86
CA PRO A 224 -1.80 27.81 -9.17
C PRO A 224 -0.46 27.89 -9.90
N THR A 225 0.55 27.14 -9.49
CA THR A 225 1.88 27.12 -10.15
C THR A 225 2.11 25.72 -10.68
N GLY A 226 2.50 25.58 -11.95
CA GLY A 226 2.83 24.31 -12.62
C GLY A 226 4.02 23.54 -12.00
N GLN A 227 3.92 23.23 -10.71
CA GLN A 227 4.92 22.55 -9.91
C GLN A 227 4.94 21.07 -10.30
N SER A 228 6.13 20.59 -10.62
CA SER A 228 6.38 19.18 -10.97
C SER A 228 6.45 18.26 -9.75
N SER A 229 6.08 18.73 -8.55
CA SER A 229 6.26 18.06 -7.27
C SER A 229 5.11 18.35 -6.30
N VAL A 230 4.83 17.39 -5.42
CA VAL A 230 3.77 17.41 -4.40
C VAL A 230 4.43 17.30 -3.02
N ALA A 231 3.92 18.05 -2.03
CA ALA A 231 4.43 18.00 -0.67
C ALA A 231 4.17 16.64 0.01
N LEU A 232 5.08 16.26 0.90
CA LEU A 232 4.94 15.13 1.80
C LEU A 232 4.64 15.65 3.22
N LEU A 233 3.47 15.31 3.74
CA LEU A 233 2.99 15.68 5.07
C LEU A 233 3.30 14.58 6.08
N SER A 234 3.17 14.87 7.37
CA SER A 234 3.22 13.82 8.39
C SER A 234 2.22 12.72 8.07
N ALA A 235 2.58 11.46 8.34
CA ALA A 235 1.71 10.32 8.09
C ALA A 235 0.34 10.45 8.76
N THR A 236 0.21 11.24 9.83
CA THR A 236 -1.05 11.46 10.56
C THR A 236 -1.89 12.59 9.99
N GLU A 237 -1.39 13.36 9.02
CA GLU A 237 -2.11 14.44 8.37
C GLU A 237 -2.88 13.92 7.15
N ARG A 238 -3.84 14.71 6.66
CA ARG A 238 -4.53 14.50 5.38
C ARG A 238 -4.08 15.55 4.36
N PRO A 239 -4.28 15.30 3.05
CA PRO A 239 -4.17 16.33 2.03
C PRO A 239 -4.97 17.58 2.42
N LYS A 240 -4.33 18.76 2.28
CA LYS A 240 -4.88 20.04 2.78
C LYS A 240 -6.22 20.39 2.15
N ALA A 241 -6.45 19.97 0.91
CA ALA A 241 -7.71 20.20 0.22
C ALA A 241 -8.92 19.52 0.90
N PHE A 242 -8.70 18.47 1.72
CA PHE A 242 -9.77 17.86 2.52
C PHE A 242 -9.99 18.55 3.88
N SER A 243 -9.11 19.45 4.30
CA SER A 243 -9.23 20.21 5.55
C SER A 243 -9.90 21.58 5.36
N GLN A 244 -10.11 22.00 4.10
CA GLN A 244 -10.72 23.29 3.75
C GLN A 244 -12.22 23.18 3.42
N SER A 245 -12.83 22.00 3.63
CA SER A 245 -14.24 21.71 3.36
C SER A 245 -15.06 21.55 4.63
#